data_AF-A0A2M8NJI6-F1
#
_entry.id   AF-A0A2M8NJI6-F1
#
_cell.length_a   1.000
_cell.length_b   1.000
_cell.length_c   1.000
_cell.angle_alpha   90.00
_cell.angle_beta   90.00
_cell.angle_gamma   90.00
#
_symmetry.space_group_name_H-M   'P 1'
#
loop_
_entity.id
_entity.type
_entity.pdbx_description
1 polymer ?
#
loop_
_entity_poly.entity_id
_entity_poly.type
_entity_poly.pdbx_seq_one_letter_code
_entity_poly.pdbx_strand_id
1 'polypeptide(L)' 'MIIDNRCFDSVNFAARVRCPALFSVGLMDEVCPPRTVYATYNHYTGEKSIRVYTYSHHEGGGTDQLLEQVKFAGEKLG' A
#
# COMPACT_ATOMS: atom_id res chain seq x y z
N MET A 1 -11.06 -18.17 -24.64
CA MET A 1 -9.94 -17.70 -23.82
C MET A 1 -10.52 -16.74 -22.79
N ILE A 2 -10.85 -17.24 -21.60
CA ILE A 2 -11.30 -16.37 -20.49
C ILE A 2 -10.02 -15.85 -19.84
N ILE A 3 -9.66 -14.60 -20.09
CA ILE A 3 -8.68 -13.92 -19.25
C ILE A 3 -9.42 -13.63 -17.94
N ASP A 4 -9.24 -14.50 -16.94
CA ASP A 4 -9.70 -14.24 -15.58
C ASP A 4 -8.92 -13.03 -15.04
N ASN A 5 -9.63 -12.06 -14.47
CA ASN A 5 -9.05 -10.80 -13.98
C ASN A 5 -8.07 -11.00 -12.81
N ARG A 6 -7.99 -12.21 -12.26
CA ARG A 6 -7.04 -12.60 -11.19
C ARG A 6 -5.59 -12.26 -11.51
N CYS A 7 -5.13 -12.38 -12.75
CA CYS A 7 -3.73 -12.08 -13.07
C CYS A 7 -3.37 -10.59 -12.94
N PHE A 8 -4.36 -9.71 -12.71
CA PHE A 8 -4.17 -8.28 -12.54
C PHE A 8 -4.45 -7.79 -11.10
N ASP A 9 -4.72 -8.70 -10.15
CA ASP A 9 -4.97 -8.34 -8.75
C ASP A 9 -3.65 -8.12 -7.98
N SER A 10 -3.54 -6.96 -7.31
CA SER A 10 -2.41 -6.60 -6.45
C SER A 10 -2.08 -7.64 -5.37
N VAL A 11 -3.08 -8.34 -4.80
CA VAL A 11 -2.87 -9.39 -3.78
C VAL A 11 -2.09 -10.57 -4.35
N ASN A 12 -2.34 -10.94 -5.60
CA ASN A 12 -1.65 -12.05 -6.26
C ASN A 12 -0.18 -11.72 -6.57
N PHE A 13 0.14 -10.44 -6.74
CA PHE A 13 1.52 -9.97 -6.88
C PHE A 13 2.23 -9.85 -5.53
N ALA A 14 1.53 -9.41 -4.48
CA ALA A 14 2.11 -9.08 -3.17
C ALA A 14 2.98 -10.22 -2.60
N ALA A 15 2.53 -11.47 -2.72
CA ALA A 15 3.26 -12.65 -2.23
C ALA A 15 4.64 -12.86 -2.89
N ARG A 16 4.89 -12.25 -4.06
CA ARG A 16 6.10 -12.43 -4.87
C ARG A 16 7.09 -11.28 -4.71
N VAL A 17 6.71 -10.18 -4.06
CA VAL A 17 7.54 -8.97 -3.96
C VAL A 17 8.49 -9.07 -2.77
N ARG A 18 9.77 -8.73 -2.99
CA ARG A 18 10.82 -8.80 -1.95
C ARG A 18 11.47 -7.46 -1.61
N CYS A 19 11.22 -6.40 -2.38
CA CYS A 19 11.79 -5.09 -2.08
C CYS A 19 11.15 -4.48 -0.82
N PRO A 20 11.81 -3.51 -0.17
CA PRO A 20 11.18 -2.71 0.87
C PRO A 20 10.04 -1.85 0.31
N ALA A 21 8.94 -1.74 1.05
CA ALA A 21 7.81 -0.89 0.67
C ALA A 21 7.21 -0.11 1.85
N LEU A 22 6.73 1.10 1.52
CA LEU A 22 5.94 1.94 2.39
C LEU A 22 4.52 2.05 1.82
N PHE A 23 3.53 1.60 2.59
CA PHE A 23 2.11 1.69 2.27
C PHE A 23 1.45 2.85 3.03
N SER A 24 0.27 3.26 2.59
CA SER A 24 -0.63 4.15 3.33
C SER A 24 -2.08 3.72 3.18
N VAL A 25 -2.91 4.03 4.17
CA VAL A 25 -4.35 3.76 4.13
C VAL A 25 -5.13 4.88 4.81
N GLY A 26 -6.15 5.41 4.13
CA GLY A 26 -7.19 6.25 4.73
C GLY A 26 -8.32 5.36 5.23
N LEU A 27 -8.65 5.40 6.54
CA LEU A 27 -9.65 4.48 7.10
C LEU A 27 -11.10 4.84 6.70
N MET A 28 -11.33 6.02 6.14
CA MET A 28 -12.62 6.44 5.59
C MET A 28 -12.65 6.37 4.05
N ASP A 29 -11.65 5.77 3.39
CA ASP A 29 -11.63 5.64 1.93
C ASP A 29 -12.73 4.68 1.43
N GLU A 30 -13.61 5.17 0.56
CA GLU A 30 -14.68 4.38 -0.07
C GLU A 30 -14.32 3.93 -1.50
N VAL A 31 -13.31 4.55 -2.12
CA VAL A 31 -12.84 4.24 -3.49
C VAL A 31 -11.88 3.06 -3.45
N CYS A 32 -10.92 3.09 -2.52
CA CYS A 32 -10.00 1.99 -2.22
C CYS A 32 -10.20 1.54 -0.76
N PRO A 33 -11.27 0.80 -0.45
CA PRO A 33 -11.63 0.46 0.93
C PRO A 33 -10.47 -0.13 1.73
N PRO A 34 -10.30 0.21 3.03
CA PRO A 34 -9.16 -0.25 3.82
C PRO A 34 -8.91 -1.76 3.77
N ARG A 35 -9.98 -2.56 3.70
CA ARG A 35 -9.89 -4.02 3.57
C ARG A 35 -9.09 -4.49 2.36
N THR A 36 -9.18 -3.79 1.22
CA THR A 36 -8.45 -4.17 -0.01
C THR A 36 -6.99 -3.78 0.09
N VAL A 37 -6.70 -2.60 0.65
CA VAL A 37 -5.33 -2.16 0.96
C VAL A 37 -4.65 -3.12 1.94
N TYR A 38 -5.33 -3.46 3.03
CA TYR A 38 -4.83 -4.44 4.00
C TYR A 38 -4.69 -5.84 3.43
N ALA A 39 -5.56 -6.27 2.50
CA ALA A 39 -5.40 -7.56 1.84
C ALA A 39 -4.04 -7.64 1.13
N THR A 40 -3.69 -6.61 0.35
CA THR A 40 -2.39 -6.53 -0.34
C THR A 40 -1.24 -6.37 0.64
N TYR A 41 -1.35 -5.45 1.59
CA TYR A 41 -0.31 -5.22 2.61
C TYR A 41 -0.01 -6.51 3.39
N ASN A 42 -1.02 -7.25 3.83
CA ASN A 42 -0.84 -8.47 4.61
C ASN A 42 -0.17 -9.58 3.81
N HIS A 43 -0.50 -9.71 2.51
CA HIS A 43 0.13 -10.70 1.62
C HIS A 43 1.52 -10.30 1.12
N TYR A 44 1.93 -9.04 1.30
CA TYR A 44 3.25 -8.57 0.90
C TYR A 44 4.36 -9.26 1.71
N THR A 45 5.35 -9.86 1.07
CA THR A 45 6.38 -10.67 1.74
C THR A 45 7.71 -9.95 1.97
N GLY A 46 7.97 -8.85 1.25
CA GLY A 46 9.11 -7.97 1.49
C GLY A 46 9.01 -7.19 2.81
N GLU A 47 10.10 -6.51 3.16
CA GLU A 47 10.09 -5.55 4.27
C GLU A 47 9.01 -4.49 4.01
N LYS A 48 8.12 -4.26 4.98
CA LYS A 48 6.96 -3.40 4.78
C LYS A 48 6.64 -2.58 6.02
N SER A 49 6.18 -1.37 5.78
CA SER A 49 5.58 -0.49 6.79
C SER A 49 4.31 0.16 6.23
N ILE A 50 3.40 0.59 7.10
CA ILE A 50 2.16 1.26 6.70
C ILE A 50 1.91 2.50 7.55
N ARG A 51 1.45 3.58 6.92
CA ARG A 51 0.91 4.75 7.59
C ARG A 51 -0.61 4.71 7.57
N VAL A 52 -1.22 4.90 8.74
CA VAL A 52 -2.66 4.81 8.92
C VAL A 52 -3.21 6.20 9.20
N TYR A 53 -4.12 6.65 8.34
CA TYR A 53 -4.77 7.94 8.43
C TYR A 53 -6.24 7.74 8.81
N THR A 54 -6.54 7.82 10.10
CA THR A 54 -7.82 7.40 10.69
C THR A 54 -9.04 8.15 10.16
N TYR A 55 -8.85 9.43 9.81
CA TYR A 55 -9.94 10.31 9.38
C TYR A 55 -9.87 10.68 7.90
N SER A 56 -8.89 10.15 7.18
CA SER A 56 -8.73 10.44 5.76
C SER A 56 -9.56 9.50 4.90
N HIS A 57 -10.07 10.03 3.80
CA HIS A 57 -10.69 9.30 2.71
C HIS A 57 -9.63 8.94 1.65
N HIS A 58 -9.98 9.09 0.37
CA HIS A 58 -9.14 8.67 -0.76
C HIS A 58 -7.88 9.52 -0.95
N GLU A 59 -7.83 10.73 -0.38
CA GLU A 59 -6.63 11.55 -0.31
C GLU A 59 -5.52 10.93 0.57
N GLY A 60 -5.89 10.00 1.44
CA GLY A 60 -4.96 9.36 2.38
C GLY A 60 -4.22 10.41 3.21
N GLY A 61 -2.89 10.33 3.26
CA GLY A 61 -2.06 11.27 4.01
C GLY A 61 -1.63 12.52 3.25
N GLY A 62 -1.96 12.66 1.95
CA GLY A 62 -1.56 13.80 1.12
C GLY A 62 -0.08 14.19 1.30
N THR A 63 0.17 15.46 1.65
CA THR A 63 1.53 16.00 1.88
C THR A 63 2.25 15.33 3.06
N ASP A 64 1.54 14.91 4.10
CA ASP A 64 2.17 14.21 5.23
C ASP A 64 2.72 12.86 4.77
N GLN A 65 1.98 12.14 3.93
CA GLN A 65 2.46 10.89 3.34
C GLN A 65 3.66 11.12 2.42
N LEU A 66 3.68 12.23 1.66
CA LEU A 66 4.84 12.58 0.83
C LEU A 66 6.11 12.77 1.68
N LEU A 67 6.00 13.43 2.83
CA LEU A 67 7.14 13.58 3.75
C LEU A 67 7.63 12.22 4.27
N GLU A 68 6.71 11.31 4.59
CA GLU A 68 7.06 9.95 5.02
C GLU A 68 7.74 9.15 3.91
N GLN A 69 7.33 9.33 2.65
CA GLN A 69 8.00 8.71 1.49
C GLN A 69 9.42 9.23 1.30
N VAL A 70 9.65 10.54 1.47
CA VAL A 70 11.00 11.12 1.37
C VAL A 70 11.91 10.55 2.46
N LYS A 71 11.43 10.46 3.70
CA LYS A 71 12.20 9.85 4.81
C LYS A 71 12.52 8.38 4.53
N PHE A 72 11.51 7.61 4.14
CA PHE A 72 11.68 6.20 3.81
C PHE A 72 12.68 5.98 2.67
N ALA A 73 12.61 6.78 1.61
CA ALA A 73 13.58 6.72 0.52
C ALA A 73 15.00 7.04 1.00
N GLY A 74 15.17 8.07 1.84
CA GLY A 74 16.45 8.40 2.46
C GLY A 74 17.02 7.24 3.30
N GLU A 75 16.18 6.55 4.07
CA GLU A 75 16.57 5.39 4.88
C GLU A 75 16.93 4.15 4.06
N LYS A 76 16.33 3.97 2.87
CA LYS A 76 16.54 2.77 2.03
C LYS A 76 17.59 2.94 0.94
N LEU A 77 17.89 4.18 0.57
CA LEU A 77 18.85 4.50 -0.51
C LEU A 77 20.17 5.10 -0.01
N GLY A 78 20.22 5.56 1.25
CA GLY A 78 21.47 5.94 1.93
C GLY A 78 22.24 4.73 2.42
#